data_AF-A0A835S4H7-F1
#
_entry.id   AF-A0A835S4H7-F1
#
_cell.length_a   1.000
_cell.length_b   1.000
_cell.length_c   1.000
_cell.angle_alpha   90.00
_cell.angle_beta   90.00
_cell.angle_gamma   90.00
#
_symmetry.space_group_name_H-M   'P 1'
#
loop_
_entity.id
_entity.type
_entity.pdbx_description
1 polymer ?
#
loop_
_entity_poly.entity_id
_entity_poly.type
_entity_poly.pdbx_seq_one_letter_code
_entity_poly.pdbx_strand_id
1 'polypeptide(L)' 'MTQLFRSLIFVPANNPRFLEKAKTLPVDIVCFDLEDSVPEQQKKNARKLIKKAL' A
#
# COMPACT_ATOMS: atom_id res chain seq x y z
N MET A 1 -22.14 -17.01 -1.01
CA MET A 1 -21.12 -16.89 -2.06
C MET A 1 -19.82 -16.52 -1.41
N THR A 2 -18.79 -17.35 -1.53
CA THR A 2 -17.43 -17.03 -1.09
C THR A 2 -16.80 -16.05 -2.09
N GLN A 3 -16.26 -14.94 -1.61
CA GLN A 3 -15.45 -14.06 -2.46
C GLN A 3 -14.03 -14.64 -2.56
N LEU A 4 -13.59 -14.92 -3.77
CA LEU A 4 -12.24 -15.42 -4.04
C LEU A 4 -11.30 -14.25 -4.30
N PHE A 5 -10.34 -14.03 -3.41
CA PHE A 5 -9.24 -13.09 -3.64
C PHE A 5 -8.10 -13.81 -4.36
N ARG A 6 -7.90 -13.51 -5.65
CA ARG A 6 -6.90 -14.13 -6.52
C ARG A 6 -5.57 -13.38 -6.51
N SER A 7 -5.62 -12.10 -6.10
CA SER A 7 -4.47 -11.20 -6.16
C SER A 7 -4.39 -10.32 -4.92
N LEU A 8 -3.19 -10.29 -4.33
CA LEU A 8 -2.80 -9.44 -3.22
C LEU A 8 -1.48 -8.77 -3.59
N ILE A 9 -1.48 -7.44 -3.70
CA ILE A 9 -0.26 -6.67 -4.01
C ILE A 9 0.22 -5.91 -2.77
N PHE A 10 1.51 -6.06 -2.47
CA PHE A 10 2.17 -5.28 -1.42
C PHE A 10 2.77 -4.02 -2.02
N VAL A 11 2.46 -2.88 -1.42
CA VAL A 11 2.82 -1.55 -1.91
C VAL A 11 3.50 -0.75 -0.80
N PRO A 12 4.78 -0.37 -0.95
CA PRO A 12 5.48 0.42 0.06
C PRO A 12 4.80 1.76 0.31
N ALA A 13 4.44 2.03 1.57
CA ALA A 13 3.64 3.20 1.94
C ALA A 13 4.42 4.53 1.94
N ASN A 14 5.73 4.50 1.76
CA ASN A 14 6.60 5.67 1.79
C ASN A 14 6.68 6.45 0.46
N ASN A 15 6.10 5.93 -0.62
CA ASN A 15 6.16 6.54 -1.95
C ASN A 15 4.75 6.95 -2.45
N PRO A 16 4.44 8.26 -2.53
CA PRO A 16 3.15 8.75 -3.01
C PRO A 16 2.77 8.25 -4.41
N ARG A 17 3.74 8.09 -5.31
CA ARG A 17 3.49 7.59 -6.67
C ARG A 17 2.95 6.15 -6.64
N PHE A 18 3.43 5.33 -5.71
CA PHE A 18 2.96 3.95 -5.56
C PHE A 18 1.54 3.90 -4.99
N LEU A 19 1.23 4.75 -4.02
CA LEU A 19 -0.12 4.86 -3.46
C LEU A 19 -1.15 5.23 -4.54
N GLU A 20 -0.85 6.24 -5.35
CA GLU A 20 -1.76 6.65 -6.43
C GLU A 20 -1.88 5.58 -7.52
N LYS A 21 -0.79 4.90 -7.87
CA LYS A 21 -0.86 3.81 -8.85
C LYS A 21 -1.69 2.64 -8.33
N ALA A 22 -1.53 2.27 -7.07
CA ALA A 22 -2.22 1.13 -6.45
C ALA A 22 -3.75 1.25 -6.53
N LYS A 23 -4.29 2.47 -6.40
CA LYS A 23 -5.73 2.76 -6.56
C LYS A 23 -6.30 2.38 -7.93
N THR A 24 -5.44 2.26 -8.95
CA THR A 24 -5.85 2.01 -10.35
C THR A 24 -5.57 0.59 -10.83
N LEU A 25 -4.93 -0.25 -10.01
CA LEU A 25 -4.52 -1.59 -10.43
C LEU A 25 -5.71 -2.56 -10.41
N PRO A 26 -5.84 -3.46 -11.41
CA PRO A 26 -6.88 -4.48 -11.45
C PRO A 26 -6.51 -5.66 -10.53
N VAL A 27 -6.49 -5.43 -9.21
CA VAL A 27 -6.19 -6.43 -8.18
C VAL A 27 -7.33 -6.52 -7.18
N ASP A 28 -7.47 -7.67 -6.51
CA ASP A 28 -8.55 -7.89 -5.56
C ASP A 28 -8.23 -7.24 -4.19
N ILE A 29 -6.96 -7.22 -3.77
CA ILE A 29 -6.51 -6.58 -2.52
C ILE A 29 -5.20 -5.80 -2.72
N VAL A 30 -5.15 -4.58 -2.18
CA VAL A 30 -3.94 -3.78 -2.01
C VAL A 30 -3.55 -3.77 -0.53
N CYS A 31 -2.35 -4.23 -0.20
CA CYS A 31 -1.76 -4.13 1.12
C CYS A 31 -0.68 -3.05 1.13
N PHE A 32 -0.95 -1.94 1.82
CA PHE A 32 0.07 -0.90 2.01
C PHE A 32 1.02 -1.31 3.13
N ASP A 33 2.29 -1.51 2.77
CA ASP A 33 3.31 -2.00 3.68
C ASP A 33 3.99 -0.86 4.44
N LEU A 34 4.14 -1.05 5.75
CA LEU A 34 4.81 -0.15 6.70
C LEU A 34 6.03 -0.80 7.35
N GLU A 35 6.33 -2.04 6.99
CA GLU A 35 7.36 -2.88 7.57
C GLU A 35 8.59 -2.95 6.65
N ASP A 36 8.87 -4.11 6.04
CA ASP A 36 10.18 -4.41 5.46
C ASP A 36 10.46 -3.66 4.15
N SER A 37 9.42 -3.26 3.42
CA SER A 37 9.62 -2.45 2.21
C SER A 37 9.81 -0.96 2.50
N VAL A 38 9.73 -0.55 3.77
CA VAL A 38 9.89 0.84 4.20
C VAL A 38 11.17 0.99 5.05
N PRO A 39 12.16 1.77 4.57
CA PRO A 39 13.34 2.08 5.37
C PRO A 39 12.96 2.69 6.73
N GLU A 40 13.69 2.34 7.78
CA GLU A 40 13.37 2.73 9.17
C GLU A 40 13.14 4.25 9.32
N GLN A 41 13.99 5.07 8.66
CA GLN A 41 13.90 6.53 8.69
C GLN A 41 12.61 7.07 8.03
N GLN A 42 11.99 6.27 7.15
CA GLN A 42 10.79 6.65 6.42
C GLN A 42 9.49 6.13 7.04
N LYS A 43 9.54 5.23 8.05
CA LYS A 43 8.32 4.67 8.68
C LYS A 43 7.36 5.74 9.22
N LYS A 44 7.88 6.82 9.80
CA LYS A 44 7.05 7.96 10.25
C LYS A 44 6.37 8.67 9.08
N ASN A 45 7.08 8.87 7.98
CA ASN A 45 6.53 9.51 6.78
C ASN A 45 5.48 8.60 6.11
N ALA A 46 5.76 7.31 5.98
CA ALA A 46 4.86 6.33 5.41
C ALA A 46 3.49 6.30 6.12
N ARG A 47 3.48 6.30 7.46
CA ARG A 47 2.23 6.40 8.26
C ARG A 47 1.45 7.68 7.98
N LYS A 48 2.13 8.82 7.81
CA LYS A 48 1.48 10.10 7.47
C LYS A 48 0.89 10.08 6.07
N LEU A 49 1.60 9.50 5.10
CA LEU A 49 1.14 9.39 3.72
C LEU A 49 -0.10 8.51 3.62
N ILE A 50 -0.12 7.35 4.29
CA ILE A 50 -1.29 6.47 4.31
C ILE A 50 -2.49 7.15 4.94
N LYS A 51 -2.32 7.84 6.07
CA LYS A 51 -3.39 8.62 6.71
C LYS A 51 -3.96 9.74 5.82
N LYS A 52 -3.19 10.23 4.84
CA LYS A 52 -3.66 11.22 3.87
C LYS A 52 -4.31 10.57 2.64
N ALA A 53 -3.90 9.34 2.30
CA ALA A 53 -4.34 8.63 1.11
C ALA A 53 -5.67 7.87 1.30
N LEU A 54 -6.03 7.58 2.56
CA LEU A 54 -7.28 6.96 3.01
C LEU A 54 -8.08 7.96 3.84
#